data_AF-I4IS15-F1
#
_entry.id   AF-I4IS15-F1
#
_cell.length_a   1.000
_cell.length_b   1.000
_cell.length_c   1.000
_cell.angle_alpha   90.00
_cell.angle_beta   90.00
_cell.angle_gamma   90.00
#
_symmetry.space_group_name_H-M   'P 1'
#
loop_
_entity.id
_entity.type
_entity.pdbx_description
1 polymer ?
#
loop_
_entity_poly.entity_id
_entity_poly.type
_entity_poly.pdbx_seq_one_letter_code
_entity_poly.pdbx_strand_id
1 'polypeptide(L)'
;MRKYLTLLIAYETAGDRERAISAQLSNHDLLTRITEIDYRLGGSSTETYLTRIAQREQLEIQLNRYRLERETAKRQLLSLTGFSTPQPAGETSNESIAL
;
A
#
# COMPACT_ATOMS: atom_id res chain seq x y z
N MET A 1 -4.18 19.76 -21.27
CA MET A 1 -5.55 19.33 -20.87
C MET A 1 -5.67 17.81 -20.70
N ARG A 2 -5.66 16.98 -21.76
CA ARG A 2 -5.92 15.53 -21.67
C ARG A 2 -5.07 14.77 -20.63
N LYS A 3 -3.75 15.01 -20.60
CA LYS A 3 -2.82 14.33 -19.68
C LYS A 3 -3.09 14.63 -18.20
N TYR A 4 -3.49 15.86 -17.87
CA TYR A 4 -3.81 16.27 -16.50
C TYR A 4 -5.03 15.51 -15.97
N LEU A 5 -6.11 15.48 -16.75
CA LEU A 5 -7.33 14.79 -16.36
C LEU A 5 -7.09 13.28 -16.17
N THR A 6 -6.31 12.65 -17.06
CA THR A 6 -5.94 11.23 -16.91
C THR A 6 -5.19 10.96 -15.61
N LEU A 7 -4.23 11.80 -15.24
CA LEU A 7 -3.47 11.64 -14.00
C LEU A 7 -4.32 11.92 -12.76
N LEU A 8 -5.25 12.88 -12.83
CA LEU A 8 -6.18 13.16 -11.73
C LEU A 8 -7.09 11.95 -11.48
N ILE A 9 -7.66 11.36 -12.54
CA ILE A 9 -8.46 10.14 -12.44
C ILE A 9 -7.62 8.99 -11.85
N ALA A 10 -6.38 8.81 -12.30
CA ALA A 10 -5.49 7.78 -11.77
C ALA A 10 -5.20 7.99 -10.27
N TYR A 11 -4.95 9.23 -9.85
CA TYR A 11 -4.72 9.59 -8.45
C TYR A 11 -5.94 9.27 -7.57
N GLU A 12 -7.13 9.71 -7.97
CA GLU A 12 -8.37 9.45 -7.22
C GLU A 12 -8.70 7.94 -7.19
N THR A 13 -8.58 7.25 -8.33
CA THR A 13 -8.84 5.81 -8.41
C THR A 13 -7.88 5.02 -7.51
N ALA A 14 -6.61 5.40 -7.44
CA ALA A 14 -5.66 4.77 -6.54
C ALA A 14 -6.00 5.04 -5.06
N GLY A 15 -6.48 6.25 -4.74
CA GLY A 15 -6.99 6.59 -3.40
C GLY A 15 -8.24 5.81 -3.00
N ASP A 16 -9.17 5.59 -3.93
CA ASP A 16 -10.35 4.75 -3.71
C ASP A 16 -9.96 3.30 -3.41
N ARG A 17 -9.03 2.75 -4.20
CA ARG A 17 -8.51 1.39 -3.99
C ARG A 17 -7.74 1.27 -2.67
N GLU A 18 -6.92 2.26 -2.32
CA GLU A 18 -6.22 2.30 -1.03
C GLU A 18 -7.20 2.22 0.14
N ARG A 19 -8.29 3.00 0.09
CA ARG A 19 -9.34 2.99 1.11
C ARG A 19 -10.07 1.65 1.17
N ALA A 20 -10.39 1.07 0.01
CA ALA A 20 -11.05 -0.24 -0.06
C ALA A 20 -10.18 -1.35 0.56
N ILE A 21 -8.89 -1.43 0.22
CA ILE A 21 -7.97 -2.42 0.80
C ILE A 21 -7.77 -2.18 2.30
N SER A 22 -7.70 -0.92 2.74
CA SER A 22 -7.58 -0.61 4.17
C SER A 22 -8.80 -1.11 4.97
N ALA A 23 -10.00 -0.96 4.41
CA ALA A 23 -11.22 -1.50 5.01
C ALA A 23 -11.22 -3.05 5.01
N GLN A 24 -10.75 -3.67 3.93
CA GLN A 24 -10.60 -5.12 3.85
C GLN A 24 -9.60 -5.65 4.89
N LEU A 25 -8.46 -4.99 5.08
CA LEU A 25 -7.48 -5.34 6.10
C LEU A 25 -8.07 -5.28 7.51
N SER A 26 -8.82 -4.22 7.82
CA SER A 26 -9.48 -4.09 9.12
C SER A 26 -10.47 -5.23 9.40
N ASN A 27 -11.28 -5.61 8.39
CA ASN A 27 -12.19 -6.75 8.50
C ASN A 27 -11.41 -8.07 8.62
N HIS A 28 -10.37 -8.23 7.79
CA HIS A 28 -9.51 -9.39 7.80
C HIS A 28 -8.82 -9.60 9.15
N ASP A 29 -8.39 -8.54 9.84
CA ASP A 29 -7.78 -8.63 11.17
C ASP A 29 -8.77 -9.17 12.22
N LEU A 30 -10.04 -8.73 12.20
CA LEU A 30 -11.08 -9.28 13.07
C LEU A 30 -11.32 -10.76 12.79
N LEU A 31 -11.46 -11.10 11.51
CA LEU A 31 -11.63 -12.46 11.04
C LEU A 31 -10.45 -13.37 11.40
N THR A 32 -9.22 -12.84 11.36
CA THR A 32 -8.00 -13.56 11.77
C THR A 32 -8.04 -13.92 13.24
N ARG A 33 -8.45 -12.98 14.12
CA ARG A 33 -8.59 -13.25 15.55
C ARG A 33 -9.63 -14.34 15.83
N ILE A 34 -10.76 -14.32 15.12
CA ILE A 34 -11.79 -15.36 15.25
C ILE A 34 -11.22 -16.74 14.85
N THR A 35 -10.52 -16.81 13.72
CA THR A 35 -9.89 -18.06 13.27
C THR A 35 -8.79 -18.54 14.19
N GLU A 36 -8.00 -17.63 14.78
CA GLU A 36 -6.99 -18.00 15.78
C GLU A 36 -7.64 -18.62 17.02
N ILE A 37 -8.73 -18.05 17.52
CA ILE A 37 -9.49 -18.63 18.64
C ILE A 37 -10.00 -20.02 18.26
N ASP A 38 -10.63 -20.15 17.10
CA ASP A 38 -11.18 -21.42 16.62
C ASP A 38 -10.10 -22.49 16.43
N TYR A 39 -8.94 -22.12 15.87
CA TYR A 39 -7.76 -22.97 15.78
C TYR A 39 -7.28 -23.46 17.14
N ARG A 40 -7.15 -22.55 18.12
CA ARG A 40 -6.67 -22.89 19.47
C ARG A 40 -7.63 -23.78 20.25
N LEU A 41 -8.92 -23.74 19.91
CA LEU A 41 -9.96 -24.62 20.47
C LEU A 41 -10.08 -25.95 19.70
N GLY A 42 -9.29 -26.14 18.64
CA GLY A 42 -9.32 -27.34 17.81
C GLY A 42 -10.45 -27.38 16.78
N GLY A 43 -11.13 -26.25 16.54
CA GLY A 43 -12.23 -26.12 15.58
C GLY A 43 -11.77 -25.92 14.13
N SER A 44 -10.64 -25.25 13.90
CA SER A 44 -10.05 -25.07 12.56
C SER A 44 -8.72 -25.80 12.39
N SER A 45 -8.37 -26.11 11.13
CA SER A 45 -7.07 -26.71 10.80
C SER A 45 -5.95 -25.68 10.83
N THR A 46 -4.71 -26.14 11.06
CA THR A 46 -3.50 -25.30 10.93
C THR A 46 -3.41 -24.65 9.55
N GLU A 47 -3.79 -25.37 8.50
CA GLU A 47 -3.83 -24.83 7.13
C GLU A 47 -4.75 -23.61 7.02
N THR A 48 -5.97 -23.70 7.56
CA THR A 48 -6.94 -22.58 7.55
C THR A 48 -6.36 -21.33 8.20
N TYR A 49 -5.68 -21.51 9.34
CA TYR A 49 -5.03 -20.42 10.07
C TYR A 49 -3.87 -19.80 9.26
N LEU A 50 -2.99 -20.64 8.68
CA LEU A 50 -1.86 -20.18 7.87
C LEU A 50 -2.30 -19.49 6.58
N THR A 51 -3.32 -20.02 5.89
CA THR A 51 -3.89 -19.37 4.70
C THR A 51 -4.40 -17.97 5.02
N ARG A 52 -5.01 -17.78 6.20
CA ARG A 52 -5.49 -16.47 6.63
C ARG A 52 -4.32 -15.50 6.86
N ILE A 53 -3.22 -15.95 7.46
CA ILE A 53 -2.00 -15.12 7.59
C ILE A 53 -1.47 -14.72 6.21
N ALA A 54 -1.39 -15.65 5.27
CA ALA A 54 -0.92 -15.36 3.90
C ALA A 54 -1.84 -14.37 3.16
N GLN A 55 -3.17 -14.47 3.34
CA GLN A 55 -4.12 -13.53 2.76
C GLN A 55 -3.91 -12.09 3.27
N ARG A 56 -3.56 -11.93 4.55
CA ARG A 56 -3.23 -10.62 5.12
C ARG A 56 -2.03 -9.98 4.42
N GLU A 57 -0.95 -10.76 4.23
CA GLU A 57 0.26 -10.28 3.56
C GLU A 57 -0.04 -9.83 2.11
N GLN A 58 -0.87 -10.58 1.39
CA GLN A 58 -1.31 -10.19 0.05
C GLN A 58 -2.06 -8.85 0.04
N LEU A 59 -2.94 -8.63 1.01
CA LEU A 59 -3.65 -7.35 1.15
C LEU A 59 -2.68 -6.19 1.46
N GLU A 60 -1.66 -6.41 2.29
CA GLU A 60 -0.64 -5.39 2.58
C GLU A 60 0.20 -5.04 1.35
N ILE A 61 0.58 -6.04 0.54
CA ILE A 61 1.26 -5.82 -0.74
C ILE A 61 0.40 -4.98 -1.68
N GLN A 62 -0.90 -5.28 -1.79
CA GLN A 62 -1.84 -4.50 -2.60
C GLN A 62 -1.98 -3.07 -2.10
N LEU A 63 -2.07 -2.87 -0.77
CA LEU A 63 -2.14 -1.54 -0.17
C LEU A 63 -0.92 -0.70 -0.53
N ASN A 64 0.28 -1.26 -0.37
CA ASN A 64 1.54 -0.58 -0.68
C ASN A 64 1.62 -0.23 -2.17
N ARG A 65 1.16 -1.12 -3.04
CA ARG A 65 1.07 -0.86 -4.49
C ARG A 65 0.16 0.34 -4.78
N TYR A 66 -1.05 0.40 -4.22
CA TYR A 66 -1.97 1.52 -4.48
C TYR A 66 -1.46 2.84 -3.92
N ARG A 67 -0.79 2.82 -2.76
CA ARG A 67 -0.09 4.01 -2.23
C ARG A 67 1.00 4.51 -3.18
N LEU A 68 1.81 3.61 -3.72
CA LEU A 68 2.86 3.96 -4.69
C LEU A 68 2.27 4.51 -6.00
N GLU A 69 1.22 3.88 -6.52
CA GLU A 69 0.49 4.34 -7.71
C GLU A 69 -0.04 5.77 -7.49
N ARG A 70 -0.66 6.02 -6.33
CA ARG A 70 -1.21 7.31 -5.94
C ARG A 70 -0.13 8.39 -5.82
N GLU A 71 0.95 8.15 -5.07
CA GLU A 71 2.04 9.12 -4.93
C GLU A 71 2.78 9.38 -6.25
N THR A 72 2.84 8.39 -7.14
CA THR A 72 3.39 8.57 -8.49
C THR A 72 2.51 9.47 -9.35
N ALA A 73 1.19 9.24 -9.36
CA ALA A 73 0.25 10.10 -10.07
C ALA A 73 0.27 11.55 -9.52
N LYS A 74 0.35 11.70 -8.19
CA LYS A 74 0.48 13.01 -7.52
C LYS A 74 1.75 13.75 -7.92
N ARG A 75 2.92 13.08 -7.89
CA ARG A 75 4.19 13.68 -8.35
C ARG A 75 4.12 14.12 -9.81
N GLN A 76 3.50 13.31 -10.67
CA GLN A 76 3.31 13.64 -12.08
C GLN A 76 2.31 14.79 -12.30
N LEU A 77 1.28 14.93 -11.46
CA LEU A 77 0.38 16.08 -11.48
C LEU A 77 1.11 17.37 -11.09
N LEU A 78 1.90 17.32 -10.02
CA LEU A 78 2.65 18.48 -9.52
C LEU A 78 3.67 18.97 -10.55
N SER A 79 4.41 18.06 -11.20
CA SER A 79 5.37 18.43 -12.24
C SER A 79 4.71 19.11 -13.46
N LEU A 80 3.45 18.80 -13.77
CA LEU A 80 2.70 19.49 -14.83
C LEU A 80 2.27 20.90 -14.44
N THR A 81 2.20 21.21 -13.13
CA THR A 81 1.81 22.53 -12.62
C THR A 81 2.99 23.49 -12.42
N GLY A 82 4.22 23.06 -12.72
CA GLY A 82 5.43 23.87 -12.49
C GLY A 82 5.94 23.84 -11.04
N PHE A 83 5.24 23.16 -10.13
CA PHE A 83 5.72 22.88 -8.79
C PHE A 83 6.50 21.56 -8.79
N SER A 84 7.83 21.65 -8.84
CA SER A 84 8.69 20.49 -8.60
C SER A 84 8.66 20.18 -7.10
N THR A 85 8.17 19.02 -6.70
CA THR A 85 8.30 18.56 -5.30
C THR A 85 9.79 18.43 -4.96
N PRO A 86 10.25 18.92 -3.79
CA PRO A 86 11.59 18.62 -3.34
C PRO A 86 11.78 17.10 -3.30
N GLN A 87 12.84 16.65 -3.95
CA GLN A 87 13.29 15.26 -3.95
C GLN A 87 13.39 14.78 -2.50
N PRO A 88 12.89 13.58 -2.14
CA PRO A 88 13.06 13.06 -0.79
C PRO A 88 14.56 13.04 -0.50
N ALA A 89 14.97 13.76 0.54
CA ALA A 89 16.35 13.79 1.00
C ALA A 89 16.74 12.39 1.49
N GLY A 90 17.42 11.65 0.63
CA GLY A 90 18.00 10.36 0.88
C GLY A 90 18.92 10.07 -0.30
N GLU A 91 20.22 9.93 -0.02
CA GLU A 91 21.33 9.77 -0.97
C GLU A 91 21.93 11.08 -1.51
N THR A 92 22.52 11.86 -0.61
CA THR A 92 23.76 12.56 -0.95
C THR A 92 24.87 12.09 -0.03
N SER A 93 25.99 11.70 -0.64
CA SER A 93 27.33 11.58 -0.06
C SER A 93 27.58 10.35 0.83
N ASN A 94 27.99 9.27 0.18
CA ASN A 94 29.08 8.44 0.71
C ASN A 94 30.20 8.43 -0.34
N GLU A 95 30.76 9.62 -0.58
CA GLU A 95 32.08 9.75 -1.19
C GLU A 95 33.11 9.95 -0.07
N SER A 96 34.05 9.02 -0.01
CA SER A 96 35.46 9.30 0.24
C SER A 96 35.82 10.07 1.52
N ILE A 97 36.13 9.32 2.58
CA ILE A 97 37.31 9.67 3.40
C ILE A 97 38.23 8.46 3.39
N ALA A 98 39.17 8.50 2.45
CA ALA A 98 40.47 7.88 2.63
C ALA A 98 41.19 8.68 3.71
N LEU A 99 41.64 8.00 4.77
CA LEU A 99 42.90 8.19 5.48
C LEU A 99 43.19 6.92 6.30
#